data_AF-A0A929VVF6-F1
#
_entry.id   AF-A0A929VVF6-F1
#
_cell.length_a   1.000
_cell.length_b   1.000
_cell.length_c   1.000
_cell.angle_alpha   90.00
_cell.angle_beta   90.00
_cell.angle_gamma   90.00
#
_symmetry.space_group_name_H-M   'P 1'
#
loop_
_entity.id
_entity.type
_entity.pdbx_description
1 polymer ?
#
loop_
_entity_poly.entity_id
_entity_poly.type
_entity_poly.pdbx_seq_one_letter_code
_entity_poly.pdbx_strand_id
1 'polypeptide(L)'
;MDIITRNFFSLLRSGALNEYETIEPMSEFKWKRLEQMVVAQHVEGSAWKGIRNHQYDEMMNIPSYLVNEHQPSEQPVPPVQLSNRILNARLQRIIRNERHAIDTNMGAIDVLNIIVNNISSMLNYGSMLSGLIRLGSYLRNKGDKVDYVKVETWLNKLHIRRMAQLQGSMLISVFNFEPSELPFVVRIEPAAYNLVLRSVEHAANDTAEEWHFRQSRSGFVTNNSALLRRNLRRSLRYIVYAPIETVSNYFSSFARSLQEIEE
;
A
#
# COMPACT_ATOMS: atom_id res chain seq x y z
N MET A 1 -18.29 -8.24 -0.36
CA MET A 1 -17.12 -8.71 -1.12
C MET A 1 -17.48 -10.01 -1.81
N ASP A 2 -16.95 -10.28 -3.00
CA ASP A 2 -17.02 -11.59 -3.63
C ASP A 2 -16.00 -12.56 -3.00
N ILE A 3 -16.06 -13.83 -3.41
CA ILE A 3 -15.17 -14.89 -2.90
C ILE A 3 -13.70 -14.58 -3.20
N ILE A 4 -13.40 -14.02 -4.38
CA ILE A 4 -12.04 -13.73 -4.82
C ILE A 4 -11.40 -12.69 -3.90
N THR A 5 -12.13 -11.62 -3.59
CA THR A 5 -11.66 -10.53 -2.73
C THR A 5 -11.48 -10.99 -1.28
N ARG A 6 -12.40 -11.83 -0.75
CA ARG A 6 -12.27 -12.39 0.60
C ARG A 6 -11.05 -13.30 0.72
N ASN A 7 -10.86 -14.21 -0.24
CA ASN A 7 -9.70 -15.09 -0.26
C ASN A 7 -8.39 -14.32 -0.46
N PHE A 8 -8.40 -13.27 -1.28
CA PHE A 8 -7.27 -12.37 -1.45
C PHE A 8 -6.81 -11.77 -0.11
N PHE A 9 -7.72 -11.15 0.67
CA PHE A 9 -7.35 -10.61 1.99
C PHE A 9 -6.95 -11.70 3.00
N SER A 10 -7.58 -12.87 2.94
CA SER A 10 -7.22 -14.01 3.81
C SER A 10 -5.80 -14.51 3.52
N LEU A 11 -5.42 -14.60 2.25
CA LEU A 11 -4.05 -14.95 1.85
C LEU A 11 -3.03 -13.89 2.29
N LEU A 12 -3.35 -12.60 2.16
CA LEU A 12 -2.45 -11.54 2.61
C LEU A 12 -2.23 -11.56 4.13
N ARG A 13 -3.30 -11.78 4.91
CA ARG A 13 -3.23 -11.94 6.37
C ARG A 13 -2.42 -13.16 6.78
N SER A 14 -2.67 -14.31 6.14
CA SER A 14 -1.91 -15.55 6.36
C SER A 14 -0.42 -15.36 6.05
N GLY A 15 -0.10 -14.78 4.91
CA GLY A 15 1.30 -14.62 4.49
C GLY A 15 2.08 -13.56 5.26
N ALA A 16 1.50 -12.38 5.45
CA ALA A 16 2.23 -11.24 6.02
C ALA A 16 2.15 -11.14 7.55
N LEU A 17 1.04 -11.59 8.13
CA LEU A 17 0.71 -11.37 9.53
C LEU A 17 0.56 -12.67 10.33
N ASN A 18 0.73 -13.83 9.68
CA ASN A 18 0.57 -15.17 10.25
C ASN A 18 -0.83 -15.38 10.87
N GLU A 19 -1.86 -14.79 10.27
CA GLU A 19 -3.27 -15.03 10.61
C GLU A 19 -3.87 -16.05 9.64
N TYR A 20 -4.08 -17.26 10.12
CA TYR A 20 -4.56 -18.37 9.30
C TYR A 20 -6.09 -18.41 9.32
N GLU A 21 -6.70 -17.85 8.28
CA GLU A 21 -8.14 -17.95 8.07
C GLU A 21 -8.48 -19.01 7.02
N THR A 22 -9.66 -19.62 7.15
CA THR A 22 -10.14 -20.59 6.17
C THR A 22 -10.40 -19.89 4.83
N ILE A 23 -9.74 -20.37 3.78
CA ILE A 23 -10.00 -19.93 2.40
C ILE A 23 -11.28 -20.60 1.90
N GLU A 24 -12.03 -19.94 1.03
CA GLU A 24 -13.18 -20.56 0.36
C GLU A 24 -12.73 -21.27 -0.93
N PRO A 25 -13.30 -22.45 -1.29
CA PRO A 25 -12.93 -23.14 -2.51
C PRO A 25 -13.19 -22.29 -3.76
N MET A 26 -12.21 -22.23 -4.65
CA MET A 26 -12.27 -21.44 -5.89
C MET A 26 -12.06 -22.32 -7.13
N SER A 27 -12.75 -21.96 -8.21
CA SER A 27 -12.47 -22.55 -9.52
C SER A 27 -11.15 -22.01 -10.07
N GLU A 28 -10.55 -22.70 -11.04
CA GLU A 28 -9.32 -22.28 -11.70
C GLU A 28 -9.42 -20.85 -12.27
N PHE A 29 -10.58 -20.48 -12.84
CA PHE A 29 -10.84 -19.13 -13.32
C PHE A 29 -10.74 -18.07 -12.23
N LYS A 30 -11.29 -18.34 -11.03
CA LYS A 30 -11.23 -17.44 -9.88
C LYS A 30 -9.80 -17.30 -9.35
N TRP A 31 -9.02 -18.39 -9.36
CA TRP A 31 -7.60 -18.36 -9.01
C TRP A 31 -6.79 -17.46 -9.95
N LYS A 32 -6.99 -17.57 -11.27
CA LYS A 32 -6.35 -16.68 -12.25
C LYS A 32 -6.71 -15.21 -12.02
N ARG A 33 -7.95 -14.92 -11.63
CA ARG A 33 -8.38 -13.56 -11.30
C ARG A 33 -7.73 -13.05 -10.00
N LEU A 34 -7.56 -13.91 -9.00
CA LEU A 34 -6.83 -13.58 -7.77
C LEU A 34 -5.37 -13.26 -8.06
N GLU A 35 -4.70 -14.08 -8.89
CA GLU A 35 -3.32 -13.86 -9.33
C GLU A 35 -3.15 -12.48 -10.00
N GLN A 36 -4.08 -12.10 -10.89
CA GLN A 36 -4.09 -10.75 -11.47
C GLN A 36 -4.19 -9.65 -10.41
N MET A 37 -5.03 -9.84 -9.38
CA MET A 37 -5.15 -8.87 -8.28
C MET A 37 -3.87 -8.77 -7.45
N VAL A 38 -3.19 -9.89 -7.21
CA VAL A 38 -1.92 -9.96 -6.48
C VAL A 38 -0.83 -9.15 -7.19
N VAL A 39 -0.68 -9.36 -8.49
CA VAL A 39 0.29 -8.62 -9.31
C VAL A 39 -0.07 -7.14 -9.40
N ALA A 40 -1.34 -6.81 -9.63
CA ALA A 40 -1.81 -5.43 -9.75
C ALA A 40 -1.63 -4.61 -8.46
N GLN A 41 -1.60 -5.28 -7.30
CA GLN A 41 -1.44 -4.65 -5.99
C GLN A 41 0.01 -4.69 -5.47
N HIS A 42 0.93 -5.34 -6.21
CA HIS A 42 2.33 -5.55 -5.82
C HIS A 42 2.47 -6.22 -4.44
N VAL A 43 1.68 -7.27 -4.20
CA VAL A 43 1.62 -8.02 -2.92
C VAL A 43 2.02 -9.48 -3.06
N GLU A 44 2.70 -9.83 -4.15
CA GLU A 44 3.16 -11.17 -4.51
C GLU A 44 3.85 -11.87 -3.34
N GLY A 45 4.85 -11.22 -2.72
CA GLY A 45 5.63 -11.83 -1.64
C GLY A 45 4.78 -12.27 -0.44
N SER A 46 3.74 -11.50 -0.11
CA SER A 46 2.80 -11.82 0.98
C SER A 46 1.77 -12.85 0.52
N ALA A 47 1.17 -12.66 -0.65
CA ALA A 47 0.15 -13.56 -1.18
C ALA A 47 0.69 -14.98 -1.41
N TRP A 48 1.87 -15.13 -2.01
CA TRP A 48 2.50 -16.43 -2.27
C TRP A 48 2.92 -17.14 -1.00
N LYS A 49 3.37 -16.39 0.03
CA LYS A 49 3.58 -16.97 1.35
C LYS A 49 2.26 -17.47 1.96
N GLY A 50 1.19 -16.71 1.81
CA GLY A 50 -0.16 -17.14 2.21
C GLY A 50 -0.59 -18.43 1.49
N ILE A 51 -0.40 -18.52 0.17
CA ILE A 51 -0.78 -19.73 -0.59
C ILE A 51 -0.03 -20.95 -0.08
N ARG A 52 1.27 -20.82 0.19
CA ARG A 52 2.07 -21.91 0.78
C ARG A 52 1.59 -22.33 2.16
N ASN A 53 1.11 -21.40 2.99
CA ASN A 53 0.54 -21.75 4.28
C ASN A 53 -0.73 -22.62 4.17
N HIS A 54 -1.45 -22.52 3.05
CA HIS A 54 -2.69 -23.24 2.77
C HIS A 54 -2.53 -24.38 1.75
N GLN A 55 -1.30 -24.72 1.35
CA GLN A 55 -1.03 -25.68 0.25
C GLN A 55 -1.56 -27.11 0.51
N TYR A 56 -1.79 -27.46 1.77
CA TYR A 56 -2.28 -28.77 2.18
C TYR A 56 -3.79 -28.78 2.50
N ASP A 57 -4.49 -27.66 2.29
CA ASP A 57 -5.93 -27.59 2.50
C ASP A 57 -6.65 -28.36 1.36
N GLU A 58 -7.02 -29.63 1.63
CA GLU A 58 -7.49 -30.62 0.65
C GLU A 58 -8.65 -30.16 -0.25
N MET A 59 -9.43 -29.17 0.19
CA MET A 59 -10.66 -28.72 -0.49
C MET A 59 -10.49 -27.44 -1.34
N MET A 60 -9.29 -26.88 -1.42
CA MET A 60 -9.11 -25.51 -1.96
C MET A 60 -8.81 -25.43 -3.46
N ASN A 61 -8.53 -26.56 -4.12
CA ASN A 61 -8.15 -26.61 -5.54
C ASN A 61 -7.07 -25.58 -5.91
N ILE A 62 -6.06 -25.40 -5.06
CA ILE A 62 -4.96 -24.45 -5.30
C ILE A 62 -4.14 -24.96 -6.49
N PRO A 63 -3.96 -24.15 -7.55
CA PRO A 63 -3.11 -24.54 -8.67
C PRO A 63 -1.66 -24.77 -8.23
N SER A 64 -1.09 -25.91 -8.60
CA SER A 64 0.26 -26.32 -8.20
C SER A 64 1.36 -25.36 -8.65
N TYR A 65 1.15 -24.63 -9.75
CA TYR A 65 2.11 -23.64 -10.24
C TYR A 65 2.27 -22.44 -9.28
N LEU A 66 1.22 -22.06 -8.56
CA LEU A 66 1.26 -20.95 -7.58
C LEU A 66 2.04 -21.33 -6.32
N VAL A 67 2.06 -22.61 -5.95
CA VAL A 67 2.81 -23.09 -4.78
C VAL A 67 4.32 -22.99 -5.02
N ASN A 68 4.73 -23.24 -6.26
CA ASN A 68 6.13 -23.24 -6.68
C ASN A 68 6.64 -21.85 -7.12
N GLU A 69 5.82 -20.82 -7.00
CA GLU A 69 6.20 -19.47 -7.39
C GLU A 69 7.25 -18.91 -6.42
N HIS A 70 8.38 -18.48 -6.98
CA HIS A 70 9.50 -17.97 -6.20
C HIS A 70 9.10 -16.63 -5.56
N GLN A 71 9.50 -16.41 -4.30
CA GLN A 71 9.36 -15.09 -3.71
C GLN A 71 10.10 -14.08 -4.59
N PRO A 72 9.44 -13.01 -5.06
CA PRO A 72 10.14 -11.96 -5.76
C PRO A 72 11.23 -11.39 -4.85
N SER A 73 12.36 -11.01 -5.44
CA SER A 73 13.42 -10.33 -4.71
C SER A 73 12.85 -9.08 -4.03
N GLU A 74 13.28 -8.82 -2.79
CA GLU A 74 12.90 -7.59 -2.10
C GLU A 74 13.29 -6.39 -2.96
N GLN A 75 12.30 -5.68 -3.49
CA GLN A 75 12.59 -4.46 -4.23
C GLN A 75 13.16 -3.42 -3.28
N PRO A 76 14.22 -2.70 -3.68
CA PRO A 76 14.82 -1.69 -2.83
C PRO A 76 13.78 -0.64 -2.47
N VAL A 77 13.59 -0.44 -1.16
CA VAL A 77 12.67 0.58 -0.65
C VAL A 77 13.19 1.95 -1.11
N PRO A 78 12.38 2.73 -1.85
CA PRO A 78 12.80 4.05 -2.29
C PRO A 78 13.12 4.96 -1.09
N PRO A 79 14.02 5.94 -1.27
CA PRO A 79 14.33 6.88 -0.21
C PRO A 79 13.06 7.63 0.21
N VAL A 80 12.91 7.80 1.52
CA VAL A 80 11.71 8.40 2.12
C VAL A 80 11.65 9.87 1.78
N GLN A 81 10.60 10.29 1.07
CA GLN A 81 10.44 11.66 0.60
C GLN A 81 8.96 12.08 0.56
N LEU A 82 8.73 13.35 0.86
CA LEU A 82 7.45 14.04 0.61
C LEU A 82 7.57 14.87 -0.66
N SER A 83 6.47 14.99 -1.40
CA SER A 83 6.36 15.80 -2.62
C SER A 83 6.48 17.29 -2.30
N ASN A 84 5.94 17.74 -1.16
CA ASN A 84 6.12 19.12 -0.73
C ASN A 84 7.57 19.37 -0.24
N ARG A 85 8.30 20.27 -0.89
CA ARG A 85 9.71 20.58 -0.57
C ARG A 85 9.93 21.05 0.87
N ILE A 86 9.02 21.85 1.42
CA ILE A 86 9.13 22.39 2.79
C ILE A 86 8.91 21.28 3.82
N LEU A 87 7.85 20.48 3.63
CA LEU A 87 7.58 19.34 4.51
C LEU A 87 8.66 18.26 4.37
N ASN A 88 9.19 18.05 3.17
CA ASN A 88 10.31 17.13 2.97
C ASN A 88 11.58 17.59 3.68
N ALA A 89 11.94 18.88 3.60
CA ALA A 89 13.06 19.43 4.36
C ALA A 89 12.86 19.27 5.88
N ARG A 90 11.62 19.46 6.35
CA ARG A 90 11.24 19.22 7.75
C ARG A 90 11.36 17.76 8.14
N LEU A 91 10.92 16.83 7.29
CA LEU A 91 11.05 15.38 7.47
C LEU A 91 12.53 14.97 7.58
N GLN A 92 13.38 15.42 6.65
CA GLN A 92 14.81 15.10 6.68
C GLN A 92 15.50 15.66 7.94
N ARG A 93 15.06 16.83 8.42
CA ARG A 93 15.55 17.40 9.69
C ARG A 93 15.11 16.56 10.89
N ILE A 94 13.85 16.10 10.93
CA ILE A 94 13.35 15.21 11.98
C ILE A 94 14.19 13.93 12.03
N ILE A 95 14.36 13.25 10.89
CA ILE A 95 15.12 12.00 10.80
C ILE A 95 16.58 12.21 11.24
N ARG A 96 17.22 13.29 10.77
CA ARG A 96 18.61 13.60 11.13
C ARG A 96 18.73 13.89 12.62
N ASN A 97 17.88 14.74 13.17
CA ASN A 97 17.96 15.13 14.57
C ASN A 97 17.75 13.91 15.48
N GLU A 98 16.78 13.06 15.17
CA GLU A 98 16.51 11.86 15.97
C GLU A 98 17.70 10.90 15.96
N ARG A 99 18.40 10.72 14.82
CA ARG A 99 19.61 9.89 14.73
C ARG A 99 20.78 10.38 15.58
N HIS A 100 20.77 11.64 16.01
CA HIS A 100 21.82 12.24 16.85
C HIS A 100 21.30 12.57 18.25
N ALA A 101 20.05 12.19 18.57
CA ALA A 101 19.48 12.40 19.89
C ALA A 101 20.03 11.37 20.88
N ILE A 102 20.23 11.77 22.14
CA ILE A 102 20.72 10.85 23.18
C ILE A 102 19.69 9.72 23.41
N ASP A 103 18.41 10.05 23.33
CA ASP A 103 17.26 9.16 23.44
C ASP A 103 16.74 8.70 22.05
N THR A 104 17.65 8.29 21.16
CA THR A 104 17.29 7.87 19.79
C THR A 104 16.26 6.75 19.79
N ASN A 105 15.13 6.94 19.11
CA ASN A 105 14.17 5.87 18.81
C ASN A 105 14.11 5.57 17.30
N MET A 106 14.88 4.57 16.88
CA MET A 106 14.88 4.11 15.48
C MET A 106 13.52 3.52 15.06
N GLY A 107 12.76 2.93 15.98
CA GLY A 107 11.44 2.37 15.69
C GLY A 107 10.43 3.44 15.28
N ALA A 108 10.46 4.60 15.93
CA ALA A 108 9.65 5.76 15.56
C ALA A 108 10.03 6.28 14.17
N ILE A 109 11.32 6.31 13.83
CA ILE A 109 11.80 6.69 12.49
C ILE A 109 11.28 5.70 11.44
N ASP A 110 11.37 4.40 11.71
CA ASP A 110 10.92 3.35 10.79
C ASP A 110 9.41 3.45 10.52
N VAL A 111 8.59 3.62 11.57
CA VAL A 111 7.14 3.80 11.42
C VAL A 111 6.83 5.07 10.61
N LEU A 112 7.49 6.19 10.92
CA LEU A 112 7.32 7.43 10.15
C LEU A 112 7.68 7.23 8.66
N ASN A 113 8.80 6.56 8.40
CA ASN A 113 9.28 6.28 7.04
C ASN A 113 8.32 5.39 6.26
N ILE A 114 7.78 4.34 6.89
CA ILE A 114 6.78 3.47 6.27
C ILE A 114 5.52 4.28 5.93
N ILE A 115 5.01 5.07 6.88
CA ILE A 115 3.83 5.91 6.66
C ILE A 115 4.06 6.87 5.48
N VAL A 116 5.19 7.58 5.44
CA VAL A 116 5.49 8.54 4.36
C VAL A 116 5.63 7.85 3.01
N ASN A 117 6.30 6.68 2.95
CA ASN A 117 6.39 5.92 1.71
C ASN A 117 5.01 5.46 1.23
N ASN A 118 4.14 5.00 2.15
CA ASN A 118 2.77 4.62 1.82
C ASN A 118 1.99 5.81 1.25
N ILE A 119 2.17 7.03 1.79
CA ILE A 119 1.56 8.24 1.24
C ILE A 119 2.01 8.46 -0.20
N SER A 120 3.32 8.34 -0.47
CA SER A 120 3.85 8.48 -1.82
C SER A 120 3.23 7.45 -2.77
N SER A 121 3.14 6.18 -2.39
CA SER A 121 2.51 5.14 -3.22
C SER A 121 1.02 5.41 -3.46
N MET A 122 0.28 5.79 -2.42
CA MET A 122 -1.14 6.12 -2.49
C MET A 122 -1.42 7.30 -3.43
N LEU A 123 -0.55 8.32 -3.43
CA LEU A 123 -0.73 9.53 -4.24
C LEU A 123 -0.25 9.35 -5.69
N ASN A 124 0.84 8.61 -5.92
CA ASN A 124 1.42 8.47 -7.25
C ASN A 124 0.81 7.32 -8.06
N TYR A 125 0.56 6.18 -7.42
CA TYR A 125 0.19 4.94 -8.12
C TYR A 125 -1.20 4.44 -7.73
N GLY A 126 -1.80 4.98 -6.67
CA GLY A 126 -3.09 4.50 -6.15
C GLY A 126 -3.02 3.10 -5.51
N SER A 127 -1.84 2.50 -5.45
CA SER A 127 -1.53 1.27 -4.73
C SER A 127 -1.22 1.59 -3.27
N MET A 128 -1.81 0.81 -2.37
CA MET A 128 -1.65 1.00 -0.93
C MET A 128 -1.40 -0.29 -0.16
N LEU A 129 -1.78 -1.45 -0.70
CA LEU A 129 -1.78 -2.70 0.06
C LEU A 129 -0.40 -3.17 0.47
N SER A 130 0.58 -3.13 -0.43
CA SER A 130 1.97 -3.49 -0.10
C SER A 130 2.53 -2.64 1.04
N GLY A 131 2.24 -1.34 1.02
CA GLY A 131 2.60 -0.40 2.06
C GLY A 131 1.89 -0.64 3.40
N LEU A 132 0.58 -0.90 3.35
CA LEU A 132 -0.21 -1.26 4.54
C LEU A 132 0.29 -2.56 5.16
N ILE A 133 0.54 -3.58 4.35
CA ILE A 133 1.11 -4.85 4.81
C ILE A 133 2.45 -4.64 5.51
N ARG A 134 3.34 -3.84 4.91
CA ARG A 134 4.63 -3.52 5.52
C ARG A 134 4.47 -2.78 6.84
N LEU A 135 3.53 -1.83 6.93
CA LEU A 135 3.23 -1.11 8.17
C LEU A 135 2.70 -2.07 9.24
N GLY A 136 1.71 -2.88 8.90
CA GLY A 136 1.12 -3.85 9.82
C GLY A 136 2.14 -4.88 10.32
N SER A 137 2.92 -5.47 9.41
CA SER A 137 3.97 -6.42 9.76
C SER A 137 5.02 -5.79 10.67
N TYR A 138 5.42 -4.53 10.44
CA TYR A 138 6.33 -3.83 11.32
C TYR A 138 5.73 -3.64 12.72
N LEU A 139 4.50 -3.16 12.81
CA LEU A 139 3.83 -2.85 14.07
C LEU A 139 3.63 -4.11 14.92
N ARG A 140 3.25 -5.23 14.34
CA ARG A 140 3.10 -6.49 15.10
C ARG A 140 4.41 -7.10 15.57
N ASN A 141 5.50 -6.90 14.84
CA ASN A 141 6.79 -7.49 15.19
C ASN A 141 7.69 -6.58 16.04
N LYS A 142 7.51 -5.26 15.96
CA LYS A 142 8.41 -4.25 16.56
C LYS A 142 7.68 -3.05 17.16
N GLY A 143 6.35 -3.04 17.21
CA GLY A 143 5.55 -1.92 17.70
C GLY A 143 5.80 -1.60 19.18
N ASP A 144 6.15 -2.60 19.99
CA ASP A 144 6.54 -2.47 21.40
C ASP A 144 7.76 -1.55 21.61
N LYS A 145 8.61 -1.41 20.59
CA LYS A 145 9.84 -0.59 20.63
C LYS A 145 9.63 0.84 20.13
N VAL A 146 8.42 1.17 19.67
CA VAL A 146 8.11 2.44 19.02
C VAL A 146 7.67 3.46 20.07
N ASP A 147 8.36 4.61 20.09
CA ASP A 147 7.87 5.78 20.82
C ASP A 147 6.77 6.47 19.99
N TYR A 148 5.51 6.12 20.29
CA TYR A 148 4.36 6.67 19.57
C TYR A 148 4.10 8.16 19.87
N VAL A 149 4.59 8.70 20.99
CA VAL A 149 4.49 10.14 21.31
C VAL A 149 5.35 10.95 20.34
N LYS A 150 6.57 10.45 20.04
CA LYS A 150 7.43 11.02 18.99
C LYS A 150 6.77 10.92 17.61
N VAL A 151 6.25 9.75 17.25
CA VAL A 151 5.57 9.54 15.96
C VAL A 151 4.42 10.53 15.79
N GLU A 152 3.52 10.65 16.76
CA GLU A 152 2.39 11.57 16.69
C GLU A 152 2.85 13.04 16.56
N THR A 153 3.86 13.43 17.32
CA THR A 153 4.46 14.77 17.24
C THR A 153 4.98 15.07 15.84
N TRP A 154 5.66 14.13 15.20
CA TRP A 154 6.19 14.30 13.85
C TRP A 154 5.10 14.32 12.78
N LEU A 155 4.10 13.43 12.88
CA LEU A 155 2.95 13.40 11.98
C LEU A 155 2.18 14.73 12.00
N ASN A 156 2.04 15.33 13.19
CA ASN A 156 1.46 16.67 13.35
C ASN A 156 2.34 17.75 12.70
N LYS A 157 3.64 17.75 12.98
CA LYS A 157 4.61 18.69 12.37
C LYS A 157 4.65 18.59 10.84
N LEU A 158 4.36 17.43 10.27
CA LEU A 158 4.36 17.20 8.83
C LEU A 158 2.98 17.38 8.18
N HIS A 159 1.93 17.70 8.96
CA HIS A 159 0.55 17.82 8.47
C HIS A 159 0.01 16.56 7.77
N ILE A 160 0.46 15.38 8.20
CA ILE A 160 0.06 14.07 7.65
C ILE A 160 -0.62 13.16 8.69
N ARG A 161 -0.93 13.66 9.90
CA ARG A 161 -1.60 12.88 10.95
C ARG A 161 -2.90 12.22 10.50
N ARG A 162 -3.77 12.95 9.79
CA ARG A 162 -5.05 12.40 9.29
C ARG A 162 -4.84 11.29 8.26
N MET A 163 -3.76 11.36 7.49
CA MET A 163 -3.38 10.33 6.53
C MET A 163 -2.79 9.09 7.21
N ALA A 164 -1.97 9.26 8.25
CA ALA A 164 -1.53 8.15 9.10
C ALA A 164 -2.73 7.47 9.80
N GLN A 165 -3.67 8.26 10.32
CA GLN A 165 -4.91 7.77 10.91
C GLN A 165 -5.76 7.00 9.90
N LEU A 166 -5.82 7.46 8.64
CA LEU A 166 -6.48 6.72 7.56
C LEU A 166 -5.80 5.36 7.32
N GLN A 167 -4.46 5.32 7.21
CA GLN A 167 -3.73 4.06 7.05
C GLN A 167 -3.96 3.10 8.22
N GLY A 168 -3.95 3.59 9.46
CA GLY A 168 -4.29 2.77 10.63
C GLY A 168 -5.74 2.29 10.62
N SER A 169 -6.69 3.14 10.20
CA SER A 169 -8.09 2.73 10.04
C SER A 169 -8.25 1.65 8.97
N MET A 170 -7.42 1.68 7.91
CA MET A 170 -7.39 0.64 6.88
C MET A 170 -6.91 -0.68 7.48
N LEU A 171 -5.81 -0.67 8.27
CA LEU A 171 -5.31 -1.85 8.98
C LEU A 171 -6.39 -2.49 9.87
N ILE A 172 -7.13 -1.69 10.64
CA ILE A 172 -8.25 -2.17 11.45
C ILE A 172 -9.31 -2.84 10.56
N SER A 173 -9.68 -2.18 9.46
CA SER A 173 -10.82 -2.61 8.63
C SER A 173 -10.59 -3.85 7.75
N VAL A 174 -9.36 -4.16 7.36
CA VAL A 174 -9.07 -5.26 6.42
C VAL A 174 -7.98 -6.23 6.88
N PHE A 175 -7.22 -5.87 7.94
CA PHE A 175 -6.13 -6.68 8.49
C PHE A 175 -6.31 -7.01 9.98
N ASN A 176 -7.54 -6.86 10.51
CA ASN A 176 -7.91 -7.23 11.88
C ASN A 176 -6.98 -6.67 12.96
N PHE A 177 -6.52 -5.42 12.80
CA PHE A 177 -5.81 -4.73 13.86
C PHE A 177 -6.77 -4.29 14.95
N GLU A 178 -6.38 -4.48 16.21
CA GLU A 178 -7.05 -3.87 17.34
C GLU A 178 -6.68 -2.39 17.47
N PRO A 179 -7.60 -1.50 17.85
CA PRO A 179 -7.28 -0.08 18.03
C PRO A 179 -6.12 0.19 19.00
N SER A 180 -5.94 -0.67 20.00
CA SER A 180 -4.84 -0.58 20.96
C SER A 180 -3.46 -0.82 20.35
N GLU A 181 -3.36 -1.53 19.22
CA GLU A 181 -2.11 -1.74 18.49
C GLU A 181 -1.67 -0.48 17.71
N LEU A 182 -2.56 0.52 17.59
CA LEU A 182 -2.37 1.69 16.74
C LEU A 182 -2.56 3.00 17.51
N PRO A 183 -1.65 3.37 18.44
CA PRO A 183 -1.82 4.55 19.30
C PRO A 183 -1.97 5.89 18.56
N PHE A 184 -1.53 5.95 17.29
CA PHE A 184 -1.69 7.14 16.43
C PHE A 184 -3.08 7.25 15.77
N VAL A 185 -3.98 6.28 15.98
CA VAL A 185 -5.36 6.28 15.47
C VAL A 185 -6.30 6.75 16.58
N VAL A 186 -6.61 8.05 16.57
CA VAL A 186 -7.53 8.64 17.56
C VAL A 186 -9.00 8.37 17.18
N ARG A 187 -9.29 8.31 15.88
CA ARG A 187 -10.64 8.07 15.35
C ARG A 187 -10.56 7.18 14.12
N ILE A 188 -11.41 6.16 14.08
CA ILE A 188 -11.56 5.29 12.91
C ILE A 188 -12.22 6.08 11.78
N GLU A 189 -11.56 6.12 10.62
CA GLU A 189 -12.09 6.74 9.42
C GLU A 189 -13.08 5.79 8.71
N PRO A 190 -14.37 6.15 8.59
CA PRO A 190 -15.39 5.24 8.04
C PRO A 190 -15.17 4.94 6.55
N ALA A 191 -14.41 5.78 5.85
CA ALA A 191 -14.08 5.58 4.44
C ALA A 191 -12.98 4.54 4.21
N ALA A 192 -12.24 4.11 5.25
CA ALA A 192 -11.03 3.29 5.12
C ALA A 192 -11.28 1.99 4.33
N TYR A 193 -12.29 1.22 4.75
CA TYR A 193 -12.69 -0.03 4.10
C TYR A 193 -13.02 0.16 2.61
N ASN A 194 -13.87 1.15 2.31
CA ASN A 194 -14.29 1.43 0.93
C ASN A 194 -13.13 1.93 0.05
N LEU A 195 -12.16 2.65 0.62
CA LEU A 195 -10.98 3.10 -0.12
C LEU A 195 -10.06 1.93 -0.48
N VAL A 196 -9.89 0.97 0.44
CA VAL A 196 -9.12 -0.25 0.17
C VAL A 196 -9.80 -1.07 -0.93
N LEU A 197 -11.10 -1.37 -0.81
CA LEU A 197 -11.81 -2.15 -1.81
C LEU A 197 -11.75 -1.52 -3.20
N ARG A 198 -11.96 -0.20 -3.30
CA ARG A 198 -11.86 0.52 -4.56
C ARG A 198 -10.45 0.48 -5.14
N SER A 199 -9.40 0.49 -4.31
CA SER A 199 -8.02 0.36 -4.80
C SER A 199 -7.81 -1.00 -5.45
N VAL A 200 -8.31 -2.07 -4.82
CA VAL A 200 -8.25 -3.44 -5.38
C VAL A 200 -9.02 -3.56 -6.69
N GLU A 201 -10.26 -3.06 -6.74
CA GLU A 201 -11.10 -3.07 -7.94
C GLU A 201 -10.47 -2.26 -9.08
N HIS A 202 -9.95 -1.06 -8.79
CA HIS A 202 -9.33 -0.20 -9.78
C HIS A 202 -8.08 -0.84 -10.37
N ALA A 203 -7.18 -1.40 -9.54
CA ALA A 203 -5.98 -2.04 -10.05
C ALA A 203 -6.32 -3.24 -10.95
N ALA A 204 -7.32 -4.05 -10.59
CA ALA A 204 -7.76 -5.17 -11.42
C ALA A 204 -8.33 -4.74 -12.79
N ASN A 205 -8.95 -3.56 -12.88
CA ASN A 205 -9.44 -3.00 -14.14
C ASN A 205 -8.31 -2.39 -14.96
N ASP A 206 -7.40 -1.65 -14.31
CA ASP A 206 -6.25 -1.02 -14.94
C ASP A 206 -5.33 -2.06 -15.60
N THR A 207 -5.03 -3.17 -14.93
CA THR A 207 -4.21 -4.26 -15.48
C THR A 207 -4.91 -5.01 -16.63
N ALA A 208 -6.24 -5.13 -16.59
CA ALA A 208 -7.01 -5.73 -17.68
C ALA A 208 -6.95 -4.86 -18.95
N GLU A 209 -7.10 -3.54 -18.80
CA GLU A 209 -6.93 -2.58 -19.88
C GLU A 209 -5.51 -2.64 -20.47
N GLU A 210 -4.47 -2.65 -19.64
CA GLU A 210 -3.06 -2.80 -20.08
C GLU A 210 -2.82 -4.07 -20.89
N TRP A 211 -3.44 -5.19 -20.50
CA TRP A 211 -3.38 -6.45 -21.25
C TRP A 211 -4.05 -6.34 -22.62
N HIS A 212 -5.21 -5.68 -22.71
CA HIS A 212 -5.88 -5.41 -24.00
C HIS A 212 -5.05 -4.48 -24.90
N PHE A 213 -4.34 -3.49 -24.34
CA PHE A 213 -3.45 -2.62 -25.10
C PHE A 213 -2.29 -3.41 -25.74
N ARG A 214 -1.68 -4.34 -25.00
CA ARG A 214 -0.59 -5.20 -25.50
C ARG A 214 -1.00 -6.12 -26.66
N GLN A 215 -2.30 -6.39 -26.82
CA GLN A 215 -2.81 -7.23 -27.91
C GLN A 215 -3.05 -6.44 -29.22
N SER A 216 -3.00 -5.10 -29.19
CA SER A 216 -3.25 -4.27 -30.38
C SER A 216 -2.06 -4.26 -31.35
N ARG A 217 -2.34 -4.43 -32.64
CA ARG A 217 -1.40 -4.88 -33.71
C ARG A 217 -0.32 -3.88 -34.18
N SER A 218 -0.14 -2.71 -33.56
CA SER A 218 0.68 -1.64 -34.18
C SER A 218 2.05 -1.36 -33.56
N GLY A 219 2.49 -2.09 -32.54
CA GLY A 219 3.89 -2.05 -32.07
C GLY A 219 4.38 -0.71 -31.47
N PHE A 220 3.52 0.30 -31.32
CA PHE A 220 3.82 1.56 -30.64
C PHE A 220 3.26 1.54 -29.21
N VAL A 221 4.13 1.72 -28.21
CA VAL A 221 3.75 1.87 -26.80
C VAL A 221 3.63 3.37 -26.50
N THR A 222 2.44 3.93 -26.64
CA THR A 222 2.16 5.34 -26.34
C THR A 222 0.87 5.46 -25.52
N ASN A 223 0.92 5.27 -24.19
CA ASN A 223 -0.25 5.59 -23.35
C ASN A 223 -0.02 5.82 -21.84
N ASN A 224 1.20 6.13 -21.39
CA ASN A 224 1.45 6.34 -19.95
C ASN A 224 0.68 7.57 -19.40
N SER A 225 0.47 8.60 -20.24
CA SER A 225 -0.16 9.86 -19.84
C SER A 225 -1.65 9.72 -19.46
N ALA A 226 -2.41 8.81 -20.08
CA ALA A 226 -3.81 8.57 -19.73
C ALA A 226 -3.95 7.88 -18.36
N LEU A 227 -3.12 6.87 -18.09
CA LEU A 227 -3.03 6.19 -16.80
C LEU A 227 -2.55 7.15 -15.70
N LEU A 228 -1.51 7.95 -15.98
CA LEU A 228 -1.03 9.00 -15.07
C LEU A 228 -2.14 10.00 -14.74
N ARG A 229 -2.89 10.50 -15.72
CA ARG A 229 -4.03 11.41 -15.50
C ARG A 229 -5.13 10.75 -14.66
N ARG A 230 -5.43 9.47 -14.89
CA ARG A 230 -6.41 8.73 -14.08
C ARG A 230 -5.94 8.59 -12.63
N ASN A 231 -4.67 8.27 -12.41
CA ASN A 231 -4.07 8.17 -11.08
C ASN A 231 -4.05 9.52 -10.35
N LEU A 232 -3.69 10.61 -11.05
CA LEU A 232 -3.77 11.97 -10.52
C LEU A 232 -5.19 12.35 -10.09
N ARG A 233 -6.21 12.00 -10.88
CA ARG A 233 -7.61 12.24 -10.49
C ARG A 233 -8.02 11.42 -9.27
N ARG A 234 -7.52 10.18 -9.16
CA ARG A 234 -7.79 9.30 -8.02
C ARG A 234 -7.10 9.79 -6.75
N SER A 235 -5.90 10.35 -6.85
CA SER A 235 -5.13 10.84 -5.69
C SER A 235 -5.80 12.03 -4.99
N LEU A 236 -6.56 12.86 -5.73
CA LEU A 236 -7.34 13.97 -5.16
C LEU A 236 -8.34 13.53 -4.09
N ARG A 237 -8.76 12.26 -4.07
CA ARG A 237 -9.63 11.72 -3.00
C ARG A 237 -8.97 11.80 -1.62
N TYR A 238 -7.65 11.88 -1.57
CA TYR A 238 -6.89 11.96 -0.33
C TYR A 238 -6.66 13.38 0.19
N ILE A 239 -7.16 14.41 -0.51
CA ILE A 239 -6.96 15.82 -0.14
C ILE A 239 -7.46 16.14 1.27
N VAL A 240 -8.53 15.47 1.73
CA VAL A 240 -9.10 15.66 3.07
C VAL A 240 -8.17 15.13 4.17
N TYR A 241 -7.24 14.22 3.85
CA TYR A 241 -6.35 13.59 4.81
C TYR A 241 -4.93 14.17 4.82
N ALA A 242 -4.45 14.66 3.68
CA ALA A 242 -3.16 15.36 3.59
C ALA A 242 -3.20 16.45 2.50
N PRO A 243 -3.83 17.62 2.75
CA PRO A 243 -4.08 18.61 1.72
C PRO A 243 -2.80 19.13 1.05
N ILE A 244 -1.81 19.53 1.87
CA ILE A 244 -0.54 20.13 1.39
C ILE A 244 0.20 19.14 0.50
N GLU A 245 0.29 17.89 0.94
CA GLU A 245 1.01 16.83 0.24
C GLU A 245 0.29 16.39 -1.03
N THR A 246 -1.04 16.22 -0.97
CA THR A 246 -1.86 15.85 -2.14
C THR A 246 -1.77 16.91 -3.24
N VAL A 247 -1.89 18.19 -2.88
CA VAL A 247 -1.80 19.29 -3.85
C VAL A 247 -0.39 19.39 -4.43
N SER A 248 0.64 19.31 -3.59
CA SER A 248 2.04 19.36 -4.06
C SER A 248 2.36 18.22 -5.01
N ASN A 249 1.92 17.00 -4.67
CA ASN A 249 2.09 15.81 -5.50
C ASN A 249 1.36 15.95 -6.85
N TYR A 250 0.11 16.42 -6.82
CA TYR A 250 -0.68 16.63 -8.02
C TYR A 250 0.04 17.57 -9.00
N PHE A 251 0.53 18.72 -8.53
CA PHE A 251 1.25 19.66 -9.39
C PHE A 251 2.59 19.11 -9.90
N SER A 252 3.37 18.43 -9.06
CA SER A 252 4.64 17.84 -9.49
C SER A 252 4.45 16.76 -10.55
N SER A 253 3.46 15.89 -10.35
CA SER A 253 3.15 14.79 -11.26
C SER A 253 2.48 15.30 -12.54
N PHE A 254 1.64 16.34 -12.44
CA PHE A 254 1.06 17.01 -13.60
C PHE A 254 2.13 17.69 -14.46
N ALA A 255 3.07 18.42 -13.86
CA ALA A 255 4.18 19.04 -14.59
C ALA A 255 5.04 17.98 -15.32
N ARG A 256 5.34 16.85 -14.65
CA ARG A 256 6.06 15.74 -15.29
C ARG A 256 5.26 15.14 -16.45
N SER A 257 3.95 15.01 -16.29
CA SER A 257 3.08 14.48 -17.36
C SER A 257 3.00 15.39 -18.58
N LEU A 258 3.25 16.70 -18.44
CA LEU A 258 3.33 17.63 -19.58
C LEU A 258 4.67 17.48 -20.30
N GLN A 259 5.77 17.36 -19.55
CA GLN A 259 7.10 17.13 -20.13
C GLN A 259 7.16 15.83 -20.96
N GLU A 260 6.56 14.75 -20.44
CA GLU A 260 6.44 13.47 -21.15
C GLU A 260 5.55 13.53 -22.43
N ILE A 261 4.78 14.61 -22.64
CA ILE A 261 3.97 14.81 -23.86
C ILE A 261 4.71 15.69 -24.88
N GLU A 262 5.66 16.52 -24.43
CA GLU A 262 6.47 17.39 -25.28
C GLU A 262 7.69 16.68 -25.89
N GLU A 263 8.15 15.58 -25.27
CA GLU A 263 9.17 14.66 -25.81
C GLU A 263 8.59 13.60 -26.75
#